data_AF-A0A9P6Y4W6-F1
#
_entry.id   AF-A0A9P6Y4W6-F1
#
_cell.length_a   1.000
_cell.length_b   1.000
_cell.length_c   1.000
_cell.angle_alpha   90.00
_cell.angle_beta   90.00
_cell.angle_gamma   90.00
#
_symmetry.space_group_name_H-M   'P 1'
#
loop_
_entity.id
_entity.type
_entity.pdbx_description
1 polymer ?
#
loop_
_entity_poly.entity_id
_entity_poly.type
_entity_poly.pdbx_seq_one_letter_code
_entity_poly.pdbx_strand_id
1 'polypeptide(L)' 'MATLSDEAIRKVFVELQAKFIHSQQQVNTVKTQIQSKQRERKMAELTRRELDSLNSETRTYKPVGKMYIFEICSIEI' A
#
# COMPACT_ATOMS: atom_id res chain seq x y z
N MET A 1 -29.57 -5.37 -39.71
CA MET A 1 -29.09 -5.33 -38.31
C MET A 1 -28.16 -6.51 -38.13
N ALA A 2 -26.89 -6.26 -37.82
CA ALA A 2 -25.85 -7.29 -37.81
C ALA A 2 -26.19 -8.37 -36.77
N THR A 3 -26.59 -9.55 -37.24
CA THR A 3 -26.68 -10.75 -36.42
C THR A 3 -25.23 -11.17 -36.15
N LEU A 4 -24.63 -10.66 -35.07
CA LEU A 4 -23.41 -11.27 -34.54
C LEU A 4 -23.70 -12.77 -34.42
N SER A 5 -22.87 -13.61 -35.06
CA SER A 5 -23.03 -15.05 -34.96
C SER A 5 -23.00 -15.46 -33.49
N ASP A 6 -23.84 -16.42 -33.10
CA ASP A 6 -23.95 -16.90 -31.71
C ASP A 6 -22.56 -17.31 -31.14
N GLU A 7 -21.69 -17.83 -32.01
CA GLU A 7 -20.31 -18.16 -31.70
C GLU A 7 -19.43 -16.95 -31.35
N ALA A 8 -19.60 -15.81 -32.05
CA ALA A 8 -18.88 -14.58 -31.74
C ALA A 8 -19.31 -14.01 -30.39
N ILE A 9 -20.60 -14.08 -30.06
CA ILE A 9 -21.13 -13.66 -28.76
C ILE A 9 -20.54 -14.52 -27.64
N ARG A 10 -20.48 -15.86 -27.82
CA ARG A 10 -19.86 -16.77 -26.85
C ARG A 10 -18.38 -16.49 -26.64
N LYS A 11 -17.61 -16.26 -27.70
CA LYS A 11 -16.18 -15.93 -27.60
C LYS A 11 -15.96 -14.62 -26.83
N VAL A 12 -16.72 -13.57 -27.15
CA VAL A 12 -16.63 -12.28 -26.45
C VAL A 12 -17.03 -12.42 -24.98
N PHE A 13 -18.04 -13.25 -24.65
CA PHE A 13 -18.45 -13.49 -23.27
C PHE A 13 -17.35 -14.17 -22.45
N VAL A 14 -16.68 -15.19 -23.00
CA VAL A 14 -15.56 -15.88 -22.34
C VAL A 14 -14.38 -14.91 -22.11
N GLU A 15 -14.05 -14.09 -23.11
CA GLU A 15 -13.01 -13.07 -22.96
C GLU A 15 -13.37 -12.02 -21.90
N LEU A 16 -14.63 -11.60 -21.84
CA LEU A 16 -15.11 -10.66 -20.83
C LEU A 16 -15.03 -11.26 -19.43
N GLN A 17 -15.40 -12.53 -19.27
CA GLN A 17 -15.30 -13.24 -18.00
C GLN A 17 -13.85 -13.37 -17.54
N ALA A 18 -12.93 -13.68 -18.45
CA ALA A 18 -11.50 -13.70 -18.15
C ALA A 18 -10.98 -12.32 -17.73
N LYS A 19 -11.37 -11.25 -18.44
CA LYS A 19 -11.02 -9.87 -18.09
C LYS A 19 -11.60 -9.45 -16.73
N PHE A 20 -12.83 -9.87 -16.42
CA PHE A 20 -13.47 -9.61 -15.14
C PHE A 20 -12.70 -10.26 -13.98
N ILE A 21 -12.36 -11.55 -14.11
CA ILE A 21 -11.58 -12.28 -13.09
C ILE A 21 -10.22 -11.60 -12.87
N HIS A 22 -9.52 -11.25 -13.95
CA HIS A 22 -8.23 -10.59 -13.87
C HIS A 22 -8.32 -9.22 -13.18
N SER A 23 -9.33 -8.41 -13.54
CA SER A 23 -9.58 -7.12 -12.89
C SER A 23 -9.87 -7.29 -11.39
N GLN A 24 -10.67 -8.29 -11.03
CA GLN A 24 -11.00 -8.57 -9.63
C GLN A 24 -9.75 -8.97 -8.81
N GLN A 25 -8.83 -9.73 -9.40
CA GLN A 25 -7.55 -10.07 -8.77
C GLN A 25 -6.69 -8.81 -8.54
N GLN A 26 -6.59 -7.91 -9.54
CA GLN A 26 -5.85 -6.66 -9.38
C GLN A 26 -6.43 -5.79 -8.26
N VAL A 27 -7.75 -5.65 -8.20
CA VAL A 27 -8.43 -4.91 -7.13
C VAL A 27 -8.08 -5.48 -5.76
N ASN A 28 -8.06 -6.81 -5.61
CA ASN A 28 -7.70 -7.44 -4.35
C ASN A 28 -6.24 -7.17 -3.96
N THR A 29 -5.31 -7.22 -4.92
CA THR A 29 -3.91 -6.85 -4.69
C THR A 29 -3.77 -5.41 -4.20
N VAL A 30 -4.44 -4.47 -4.86
CA VAL A 30 -4.41 -3.05 -4.48
C VAL A 30 -5.01 -2.84 -3.08
N LYS A 31 -6.13 -3.51 -2.75
CA LYS A 31 -6.71 -3.46 -1.40
C LYS A 31 -5.73 -3.92 -0.32
N THR A 32 -5.01 -5.01 -0.57
CA THR A 32 -3.98 -5.51 0.36
C THR A 32 -2.82 -4.52 0.52
N GLN A 33 -2.37 -3.90 -0.58
CA GLN A 33 -1.34 -2.86 -0.53
C GLN A 33 -1.79 -1.63 0.27
N ILE A 34 -3.05 -1.18 0.08
CA ILE A 34 -3.64 -0.08 0.85
C ILE A 34 -3.64 -0.42 2.35
N GLN A 35 -4.08 -1.62 2.72
CA GLN A 35 -4.09 -2.05 4.12
C GLN A 35 -2.67 -2.10 4.72
N SER A 36 -1.67 -2.56 3.97
CA SER A 36 -0.27 -2.52 4.42
C SER A 36 0.20 -1.09 4.66
N LYS A 37 -0.05 -0.19 3.70
CA LYS A 37 0.34 1.22 3.79
C LYS A 37 -0.36 1.96 4.91
N GLN A 38 -1.64 1.67 5.16
CA GLN A 38 -2.38 2.23 6.29
C GLN A 38 -1.77 1.82 7.64
N ARG A 39 -1.34 0.55 7.77
CA ARG A 39 -0.65 0.07 8.98
C ARG A 39 0.71 0.75 9.15
N GLU A 40 1.53 0.81 8.10
CA GLU A 40 2.82 1.52 8.11
C GLU A 40 2.65 2.98 8.52
N ARG A 41 1.66 3.68 7.94
CA ARG A 41 1.37 5.08 8.28
C ARG A 41 0.97 5.25 9.74
N LYS A 42 0.09 4.38 10.25
CA LYS A 42 -0.32 4.42 11.66
C LYS A 42 0.85 4.17 12.60
N MET A 43 1.74 3.24 12.27
CA MET A 43 2.96 3.01 13.06
C MET A 43 3.86 4.25 13.06
N ALA A 44 4.12 4.84 11.90
CA ALA A 44 4.91 6.07 11.79
C ALA A 44 4.28 7.24 12.55
N GLU A 45 2.97 7.42 12.46
CA GLU A 45 2.22 8.45 13.21
C GLU A 45 2.34 8.24 14.74
N LEU A 46 2.27 6.99 15.21
CA LEU A 46 2.46 6.67 16.63
C LEU A 46 3.89 6.92 17.07
N THR A 47 4.89 6.44 16.32
CA THR A 47 6.31 6.71 16.61
C THR A 47 6.57 8.22 16.65
N ARG A 48 5.99 9.00 15.73
CA ARG A 48 6.11 10.45 15.73
C ARG A 48 5.53 11.07 17.00
N ARG A 49 4.33 10.66 17.44
CA ARG A 49 3.74 11.17 18.69
C ARG A 49 4.58 10.85 19.92
N GLU A 50 5.15 9.64 19.97
CA GLU A 50 6.06 9.26 21.07
C GLU A 50 7.32 10.14 21.05
N LEU A 51 7.89 10.41 19.87
CA LEU A 51 9.03 11.31 19.72
C LEU A 51 8.68 12.77 20.06
N ASP A 52 7.51 13.27 19.66
CA ASP A 52 7.02 14.62 19.98
C ASP A 52 6.81 14.82 21.50
N SER A 53 6.59 13.74 22.25
CA SER A 53 6.46 13.79 23.71
C SER A 53 7.80 13.91 24.45
N LEU A 54 8.92 13.70 23.75
CA LEU A 54 10.27 13.78 24.29
C LEU A 54 10.86 15.18 24.04
N ASN A 55 11.72 15.63 24.95
CA ASN A 55 12.38 16.92 24.82
C ASN A 55 13.30 16.93 23.58
N SER A 56 13.35 18.04 22.85
CA SER A 56 14.13 18.23 21.61
C SER A 56 15.64 18.03 21.75
N GLU A 57 16.17 18.03 22.98
CA GLU A 57 17.59 17.80 23.27
C GLU A 57 17.94 16.32 23.52
N THR A 58 16.95 15.42 23.42
CA THR A 58 17.14 13.99 23.69
C THR A 58 17.96 13.34 22.58
N ARG A 59 19.09 12.75 22.97
CA ARG A 59 19.94 11.92 22.12
C ARG A 59 19.14 10.73 21.58
N THR A 60 18.81 10.74 20.30
CA THR A 60 18.00 9.70 19.65
C THR A 60 18.87 8.90 18.68
N TYR A 61 18.51 7.65 18.43
CA TYR A 61 19.20 6.79 17.48
C TYR A 61 18.21 6.23 16.47
N LYS A 62 18.41 6.53 15.18
CA LYS A 62 17.56 6.04 14.10
C LYS A 62 18.11 4.71 13.56
N PRO A 63 17.30 3.64 13.53
CA PRO A 63 17.72 2.38 12.93
C PRO A 63 17.83 2.50 11.41
N VAL A 64 18.97 2.09 10.86
CA VAL A 64 19.22 1.96 9.42
C VAL A 64 19.76 0.55 9.15
N GLY A 65 18.88 -0.35 8.72
CA GLY A 65 19.21 -1.76 8.53
C GLY A 65 19.60 -2.45 9.84
N LYS A 66 20.86 -2.87 9.96
CA LYS A 66 21.42 -3.49 11.19
C LYS A 66 22.24 -2.52 12.06
N MET A 67 22.29 -1.24 11.69
CA MET A 67 23.06 -0.20 12.36
C MET A 67 22.13 0.87 12.91
N TYR A 68 22.64 1.67 13.84
CA TYR A 68 21.92 2.80 14.43
C TYR A 68 22.75 4.06 14.27
N ILE A 69 22.15 5.13 13.75
CA ILE A 69 22.80 6.42 13.54
C ILE A 69 22.33 7.39 14.61
N PHE A 70 23.27 8.13 15.19
CA PHE A 70 22.96 9.18 16.16
C PHE A 70 22.27 10.36 15.46
N GLU A 71 21.13 10.76 15.97
CA GLU A 71 20.35 11.89 15.47
C GLU A 71 19.85 12.69 16.68
N ILE A 72 20.08 14.01 16.65
CA ILE A 72 19.43 14.91 17.61
C ILE A 72 17.96 14.95 17.21
N CYS A 73 17.04 14.82 18.18
CA CYS A 73 15.60 14.83 17.96
C CYS A 73 15.18 16.08 17.14
N SER A 74 15.23 15.95 15.83
CA SER A 74 14.84 16.94 14.85
C SER A 74 13.62 16.32 14.20
N ILE A 75 12.48 16.98 14.38
CA ILE A 75 11.18 16.50 13.92
C ILE A 75 11.13 16.66 12.39
N GLU A 76 11.86 15.82 11.66
CA GLU A 76 11.76 15.68 10.21
C GLU A 76 11.90 14.19 9.85
N ILE A 77 10.76 13.48 9.91
CA ILE A 77 10.51 12.24 9.18
C ILE A 77 9.26 12.44 8.33
#